data_AF-A0A399T169-F1
#
_entry.id   AF-A0A399T169-F1
#
_cell.length_a   1.000
_cell.length_b   1.000
_cell.length_c   1.000
_cell.angle_alpha   90.00
_cell.angle_beta   90.00
_cell.angle_gamma   90.00
#
_symmetry.space_group_name_H-M   'P 1'
#
loop_
_entity.id
_entity.type
_entity.pdbx_description
1 polymer ?
#
loop_
_entity_poly.entity_id
_entity_poly.type
_entity_poly.pdbx_seq_one_letter_code
_entity_poly.pdbx_strand_id
1 'polypeptide(L)'
;MKKKLSYIWILTIAVVAFIYGCNKEDVLHSSQEKEDVALKMTVKNDVLVSGDSLSIVFDVEEDAVAGKDIEITLSVSNANGEDASQHFLGFIETVVFPRGEKSLTKNYSVSKLKMAKINVELSASCETNTITGEKIPLTITNNPSCNLNSFLLDGREGEINQEDRTVLVYMVYGADLTALEPGLEVSLDATYSPEGKQDFSSPVEYTITAQDGETKKVYTVSVKYAKNDKAVVESFILGNYPAVIDQTNRVINVNVPTGTNAAELTSSLTLAYGATYEQAGDTYTVTAEDGVTTQEYSVNIVEKAVAPLMVFVEGGTFTMGAGGASMFEATISKDLFVSTLEIMWGEYGDLLGEDRASVQGWRWKPAGPTIPMTCLSWFDACDFSNKLSIEHGLEPYYIISDVVTEATGRISSASVTINDPNGKGYRLPTEAEWEFIARGGKYSQGYIYPGGDVATELGWVQANATNVYNNWGEPHPGANFKANELGIFDMVGNVREWCWDWAGGEHPAIPTIDPMGPESGTNKVTRGGCYWTRPTDKEMEMWERGKEFGVNPNHASIGFRIVRNK
;
A
#
# COMPACT_ATOMS: atom_id res chain seq x y z
N MET A 1 57.48 -27.57 -25.34
CA MET A 1 58.83 -26.93 -25.32
C MET A 1 58.94 -26.05 -24.07
N LYS A 2 60.18 -25.78 -23.59
CA LYS A 2 60.72 -24.50 -23.02
C LYS A 2 59.73 -23.49 -22.41
N LYS A 3 59.90 -22.86 -21.22
CA LYS A 3 60.93 -22.73 -20.14
C LYS A 3 60.15 -22.72 -18.78
N LYS A 4 60.66 -22.85 -17.54
CA LYS A 4 61.98 -23.08 -16.86
C LYS A 4 63.11 -22.04 -16.88
N LEU A 5 63.31 -21.35 -15.74
CA LEU A 5 64.54 -20.96 -15.01
C LEU A 5 64.18 -21.09 -13.49
N SER A 6 64.91 -21.71 -12.54
CA SER A 6 66.34 -21.77 -12.10
C SER A 6 66.70 -20.68 -11.07
N TYR A 7 67.53 -20.85 -10.02
CA TYR A 7 68.66 -21.76 -9.65
C TYR A 7 68.48 -22.41 -8.22
N ILE A 8 69.21 -23.38 -7.61
CA ILE A 8 70.60 -23.97 -7.67
C ILE A 8 71.62 -23.19 -6.76
N TRP A 9 72.44 -23.74 -5.82
CA TRP A 9 72.84 -25.12 -5.36
C TRP A 9 73.47 -25.08 -3.91
N ILE A 10 73.32 -26.07 -2.99
CA ILE A 10 74.14 -27.29 -2.64
C ILE A 10 75.42 -27.12 -1.73
N LEU A 11 75.49 -27.94 -0.63
CA LEU A 11 76.62 -28.32 0.29
C LEU A 11 77.39 -27.17 1.04
N THR A 12 78.13 -27.36 2.16
CA THR A 12 79.08 -28.42 2.62
C THR A 12 79.23 -28.47 4.18
N ILE A 13 80.06 -29.39 4.74
CA ILE A 13 80.28 -29.68 6.18
C ILE A 13 81.66 -29.19 6.71
N ALA A 14 81.73 -28.59 7.92
CA ALA A 14 82.83 -28.59 8.91
C ALA A 14 82.42 -27.75 10.15
N VAL A 15 82.74 -27.92 11.45
CA VAL A 15 83.50 -28.83 12.36
C VAL A 15 84.35 -27.99 13.35
N VAL A 16 84.53 -28.46 14.61
CA VAL A 16 85.40 -27.98 15.73
C VAL A 16 84.72 -27.30 16.96
N ALA A 17 84.93 -27.96 18.13
CA ALA A 17 84.94 -27.55 19.56
C ALA A 17 83.86 -26.61 20.17
N PHE A 18 83.17 -26.98 21.28
CA PHE A 18 83.60 -27.29 22.67
C PHE A 18 84.07 -26.07 23.51
N ILE A 19 83.26 -25.63 24.49
CA ILE A 19 83.54 -25.77 25.95
C ILE A 19 82.41 -25.17 26.82
N TYR A 20 81.92 -25.97 27.78
CA TYR A 20 81.21 -25.66 29.05
C TYR A 20 80.05 -24.64 29.11
N GLY A 21 78.91 -25.11 29.64
CA GLY A 21 77.74 -24.26 29.95
C GLY A 21 76.61 -24.94 30.74
N CYS A 22 76.89 -25.97 31.56
CA CYS A 22 75.85 -26.62 32.38
C CYS A 22 75.45 -25.74 33.57
N ASN A 23 74.40 -24.94 33.42
CA ASN A 23 73.60 -24.50 34.56
C ASN A 23 72.52 -25.55 34.84
N LYS A 24 72.54 -26.10 36.07
CA LYS A 24 71.35 -26.69 36.66
C LYS A 24 70.39 -25.55 37.00
N GLU A 25 69.28 -25.42 36.29
CA GLU A 25 68.02 -24.86 36.85
C GLU A 25 66.81 -24.97 35.92
N ASP A 26 66.98 -25.42 34.66
CA ASP A 26 65.90 -26.10 33.90
C ASP A 26 65.57 -27.46 34.54
N VAL A 27 65.10 -27.42 35.79
CA VAL A 27 64.47 -28.54 36.47
C VAL A 27 63.11 -28.75 35.82
N LEU A 28 62.95 -29.89 35.15
CA LEU A 28 61.63 -30.42 34.84
C LEU A 28 60.81 -30.43 36.14
N HIS A 29 59.75 -29.61 36.21
CA HIS A 29 58.66 -29.82 37.15
C HIS A 29 57.91 -31.10 36.73
N SER A 30 58.53 -32.25 36.99
CA SER A 30 57.84 -33.53 37.00
C SER A 30 56.90 -33.50 38.20
N SER A 31 55.63 -33.16 37.95
CA SER A 31 54.56 -33.33 38.93
C SER A 31 54.62 -34.75 39.47
N GLN A 32 54.93 -34.89 40.76
CA GLN A 32 55.11 -36.21 41.33
C GLN A 32 53.76 -36.91 41.37
N GLU A 33 53.63 -38.03 40.66
CA GLU A 33 52.49 -38.93 40.80
C GLU A 33 52.48 -39.45 42.24
N LYS A 34 51.46 -39.05 43.00
CA LYS A 34 51.18 -39.61 44.33
C LYS A 34 50.01 -40.58 44.22
N GLU A 35 50.10 -41.72 44.89
CA GLU A 35 48.98 -42.68 44.91
C GLU A 35 47.73 -42.10 45.57
N ASP A 36 47.90 -41.23 46.58
CA ASP A 36 46.84 -40.47 47.23
C ASP A 36 47.17 -38.96 47.22
N VAL A 37 46.17 -38.13 46.94
CA VAL A 37 46.22 -36.66 46.83
C VAL A 37 45.02 -36.01 47.53
N ALA A 38 45.22 -34.83 48.12
CA ALA A 38 44.09 -34.00 48.57
C ALA A 38 43.43 -33.33 47.36
N LEU A 39 42.12 -33.55 47.22
CA LEU A 39 41.27 -32.88 46.24
C LEU A 39 40.47 -31.77 46.92
N LYS A 40 40.15 -30.72 46.18
CA LYS A 40 39.29 -29.62 46.64
C LYS A 40 38.10 -29.48 45.71
N MET A 41 36.90 -29.63 46.25
CA MET A 41 35.67 -29.30 45.52
C MET A 41 35.39 -27.80 45.61
N THR A 42 35.05 -27.19 44.48
CA THR A 42 34.45 -25.85 44.40
C THR A 42 33.32 -25.83 43.38
N VAL A 43 32.45 -24.83 43.47
CA VAL A 43 31.47 -24.49 42.43
C VAL A 43 31.72 -23.07 41.95
N LYS A 44 31.34 -22.76 40.70
CA LYS A 44 31.45 -21.37 40.18
C LYS A 44 30.40 -20.43 40.77
N ASN A 45 29.17 -20.92 40.91
CA ASN A 45 28.03 -20.22 41.51
C ASN A 45 27.39 -21.14 42.56
N ASP A 46 27.02 -20.58 43.71
CA ASP A 46 26.24 -21.21 44.77
C ASP A 46 24.74 -20.86 44.69
N VAL A 47 24.40 -19.71 44.11
CA VAL A 47 23.03 -19.35 43.72
C VAL A 47 22.83 -19.58 42.22
N LEU A 48 21.78 -20.33 41.87
CA LEU A 48 21.46 -20.77 40.51
C LEU A 48 20.02 -20.40 40.15
N VAL A 49 19.83 -19.85 38.96
CA VAL A 49 18.53 -19.68 38.32
C VAL A 49 18.16 -20.96 37.55
N SER A 50 16.87 -21.25 37.39
CA SER A 50 16.41 -22.34 36.50
C SER A 50 17.03 -22.18 35.10
N GLY A 51 17.60 -23.26 34.54
CA GLY A 51 18.31 -23.22 33.26
C GLY A 51 19.79 -22.81 33.33
N ASP A 52 20.30 -22.37 34.49
CA ASP A 52 21.75 -22.14 34.68
C ASP A 52 22.56 -23.45 34.56
N SER A 53 23.88 -23.32 34.46
CA SER A 53 24.81 -24.45 34.52
C SER A 53 25.58 -24.48 35.84
N LEU A 54 25.38 -25.52 36.64
CA LEU A 54 26.24 -25.86 37.76
C LEU A 54 27.57 -26.41 37.23
N SER A 55 28.65 -25.61 37.29
CA SER A 55 30.02 -26.10 37.17
C SER A 55 30.55 -26.53 38.53
N ILE A 56 30.80 -27.82 38.72
CA ILE A 56 31.59 -28.36 39.83
C ILE A 56 33.04 -28.52 39.34
N VAL A 57 34.02 -28.09 40.14
CA VAL A 57 35.45 -28.23 39.86
C VAL A 57 36.11 -28.97 41.01
N PHE A 58 36.89 -29.99 40.69
CA PHE A 58 37.81 -30.67 41.60
C PHE A 58 39.24 -30.33 41.21
N ASP A 59 40.02 -29.74 42.11
CA ASP A 59 41.44 -29.43 41.89
C ASP A 59 42.32 -30.15 42.92
N VAL A 60 43.55 -30.53 42.54
CA VAL A 60 44.54 -31.05 43.49
C VAL A 60 45.13 -29.88 44.32
N GLU A 61 45.18 -30.00 45.65
CA GLU A 61 45.61 -28.90 46.54
C GLU A 61 47.14 -28.65 46.57
N GLU A 62 47.95 -29.51 45.95
CA GLU A 62 49.41 -29.42 45.88
C GLU A 62 49.93 -29.49 44.43
N ASP A 63 51.23 -29.21 44.19
CA ASP A 63 51.88 -29.39 42.87
C ASP A 63 52.16 -30.88 42.53
N ALA A 64 51.11 -31.70 42.61
CA ALA A 64 51.10 -33.13 42.33
C ALA A 64 50.11 -33.46 41.20
N VAL A 65 50.02 -34.73 40.82
CA VAL A 65 48.98 -35.30 39.95
C VAL A 65 48.50 -36.62 40.53
N ALA A 66 47.24 -36.99 40.26
CA ALA A 66 46.68 -38.26 40.73
C ALA A 66 47.42 -39.45 40.09
N GLY A 67 48.03 -40.33 40.89
CA GLY A 67 48.77 -41.52 40.41
C GLY A 67 47.89 -42.69 39.98
N LYS A 68 46.58 -42.59 40.22
CA LYS A 68 45.53 -43.55 39.83
C LYS A 68 44.25 -42.79 39.49
N ASP A 69 43.32 -43.45 38.80
CA ASP A 69 41.96 -42.92 38.66
C ASP A 69 41.29 -42.90 40.05
N ILE A 70 40.64 -41.78 40.40
CA ILE A 70 39.94 -41.61 41.68
C ILE A 70 38.45 -41.56 41.40
N GLU A 71 37.70 -42.50 41.97
CA GLU A 71 36.24 -42.54 41.91
C GLU A 71 35.65 -41.63 43.00
N ILE A 72 34.82 -40.66 42.59
CA ILE A 72 34.17 -39.67 43.46
C ILE A 72 32.65 -39.86 43.36
N THR A 73 32.02 -40.07 44.50
CA THR A 73 30.56 -40.14 44.64
C THR A 73 30.02 -38.76 45.00
N LEU A 74 29.26 -38.18 44.08
CA LEU A 74 28.49 -36.95 44.22
C LEU A 74 27.07 -37.25 44.69
N SER A 75 26.53 -36.45 45.59
CA SER A 75 25.10 -36.43 45.89
C SER A 75 24.60 -35.01 46.06
N VAL A 76 23.31 -34.77 45.83
CA VAL A 76 22.67 -33.48 46.10
C VAL A 76 21.39 -33.75 46.87
N SER A 77 21.30 -33.26 48.11
CA SER A 77 20.15 -33.51 48.97
C SER A 77 19.48 -32.22 49.45
N ASN A 78 18.18 -32.28 49.74
CA ASN A 78 17.46 -31.17 50.34
C ASN A 78 17.70 -31.07 51.86
N ALA A 79 17.12 -30.08 52.52
CA ALA A 79 17.25 -29.87 53.97
C ALA A 79 16.73 -31.02 54.87
N ASN A 80 15.99 -31.98 54.32
CA ASN A 80 15.54 -33.19 55.02
C ASN A 80 16.49 -34.39 54.80
N GLY A 81 17.48 -34.27 53.91
CA GLY A 81 18.34 -35.37 53.45
C GLY A 81 17.75 -36.21 52.31
N GLU A 82 16.65 -35.77 51.70
CA GLU A 82 16.04 -36.44 50.53
C GLU A 82 16.80 -36.08 49.25
N ASP A 83 16.88 -37.00 48.28
CA ASP A 83 17.58 -36.74 47.01
C ASP A 83 16.93 -35.60 46.20
N ALA A 84 17.79 -34.74 45.66
CA ALA A 84 17.46 -33.58 44.84
C ALA A 84 18.19 -33.62 43.47
N SER A 85 18.88 -34.71 43.13
CA SER A 85 19.59 -34.90 41.86
C SER A 85 18.72 -34.63 40.62
N GLN A 86 17.42 -34.96 40.69
CA GLN A 86 16.40 -34.72 39.65
C GLN A 86 16.30 -33.26 39.15
N HIS A 87 16.79 -32.29 39.94
CA HIS A 87 16.78 -30.88 39.56
C HIS A 87 17.97 -30.50 38.65
N PHE A 88 18.91 -31.42 38.41
CA PHE A 88 20.11 -31.25 37.61
C PHE A 88 20.10 -32.25 36.43
N LEU A 89 19.84 -31.73 35.22
CA LEU A 89 19.77 -32.53 34.00
C LEU A 89 21.13 -33.11 33.65
N GLY A 90 21.17 -34.44 33.48
CA GLY A 90 22.40 -35.18 33.22
C GLY A 90 23.31 -35.35 34.43
N PHE A 91 22.81 -35.19 35.66
CA PHE A 91 23.56 -35.52 36.87
C PHE A 91 24.01 -36.99 36.87
N ILE A 92 25.24 -37.23 37.30
CA ILE A 92 25.81 -38.57 37.43
C ILE A 92 26.41 -38.65 38.84
N GLU A 93 25.92 -39.63 39.62
CA GLU A 93 26.34 -39.89 41.00
C GLU A 93 27.84 -40.23 41.08
N THR A 94 28.32 -41.16 40.25
CA THR A 94 29.73 -41.55 40.20
C THR A 94 30.49 -40.79 39.12
N VAL A 95 31.55 -40.06 39.48
CA VAL A 95 32.47 -39.42 38.53
C VAL A 95 33.92 -39.83 38.76
N VAL A 96 34.63 -40.14 37.67
CA VAL A 96 36.06 -40.48 37.72
C VAL A 96 36.91 -39.22 37.49
N PHE A 97 37.83 -38.97 38.41
CA PHE A 97 38.97 -38.07 38.25
C PHE A 97 40.14 -38.85 37.62
N PRO A 98 40.60 -38.50 36.42
CA PRO A 98 41.60 -39.32 35.71
C PRO A 98 43.00 -39.28 36.32
N ARG A 99 43.73 -40.38 36.21
CA ARG A 99 45.17 -40.45 36.47
C ARG A 99 45.92 -39.40 35.63
N GLY A 100 46.89 -38.73 36.24
CA GLY A 100 47.78 -37.77 35.60
C GLY A 100 47.21 -36.35 35.50
N GLU A 101 45.93 -36.14 35.81
CA GLU A 101 45.32 -34.82 35.79
C GLU A 101 45.55 -34.03 37.08
N LYS A 102 45.39 -32.70 36.97
CA LYS A 102 45.39 -31.75 38.11
C LYS A 102 44.02 -31.17 38.43
N SER A 103 43.07 -31.24 37.50
CA SER A 103 41.74 -30.65 37.64
C SER A 103 40.70 -31.46 36.86
N LEU A 104 39.48 -31.53 37.40
CA LEU A 104 38.30 -32.09 36.74
C LEU A 104 37.12 -31.12 36.88
N THR A 105 36.58 -30.65 35.75
CA THR A 105 35.30 -29.91 35.74
C THR A 105 34.16 -30.83 35.28
N LYS A 106 33.03 -30.80 36.00
CA LYS A 106 31.74 -31.36 35.56
C LYS A 106 30.73 -30.22 35.45
N ASN A 107 29.87 -30.28 34.44
CA ASN A 107 28.83 -29.28 34.19
C ASN A 107 27.47 -29.97 34.10
N TYR A 108 26.48 -29.48 34.84
CA TYR A 108 25.11 -29.98 34.85
C TYR A 108 24.14 -28.81 34.67
N SER A 109 23.10 -28.97 33.84
CA SER A 109 22.11 -27.90 33.63
C SER A 109 20.98 -28.00 34.66
N VAL A 110 20.67 -26.89 35.33
CA VAL A 110 19.52 -26.82 36.23
C VAL A 110 18.23 -26.94 35.42
N SER A 111 17.25 -27.68 35.95
CA SER A 111 15.95 -27.85 35.32
C SER A 111 15.27 -26.50 35.03
N LYS A 112 14.64 -26.40 33.85
CA LYS A 112 13.82 -25.25 33.41
C LYS A 112 12.37 -25.28 33.96
N LEU A 113 12.02 -26.31 34.73
CA LEU A 113 10.69 -26.39 35.35
C LEU A 113 10.53 -25.25 36.36
N LYS A 114 9.32 -24.68 36.42
CA LYS A 114 8.93 -23.75 37.48
C LYS A 114 8.96 -24.48 38.83
N MET A 115 9.69 -23.94 39.80
CA MET A 115 9.84 -24.52 41.14
C MET A 115 9.63 -23.47 42.23
N ALA A 116 9.47 -23.90 43.48
CA ALA A 116 9.69 -23.00 44.62
C ALA A 116 11.19 -22.65 44.72
N LYS A 117 11.56 -21.67 45.55
CA LYS A 117 12.96 -21.54 45.99
C LYS A 117 13.33 -22.78 46.80
N ILE A 118 14.36 -23.50 46.38
CA ILE A 118 14.86 -24.71 47.05
C ILE A 118 16.31 -24.47 47.46
N ASN A 119 16.64 -24.80 48.71
CA ASN A 119 18.02 -24.89 49.18
C ASN A 119 18.41 -26.39 49.23
N VAL A 120 19.57 -26.73 48.67
CA VAL A 120 20.12 -28.10 48.66
C VAL A 120 21.58 -28.08 49.10
N GLU A 121 22.14 -29.24 49.45
CA GLU A 121 23.56 -29.41 49.72
C GLU A 121 24.16 -30.38 48.70
N LEU A 122 25.09 -29.89 47.88
CA LEU A 122 25.97 -30.71 47.06
C LEU A 122 27.04 -31.31 47.98
N SER A 123 27.13 -32.64 48.03
CA SER A 123 28.17 -33.38 48.74
C SER A 123 29.04 -34.17 47.76
N ALA A 124 30.31 -34.36 48.09
CA ALA A 124 31.24 -35.22 47.36
C ALA A 124 32.09 -36.06 48.32
N SER A 125 32.34 -37.32 47.98
CA SER A 125 33.10 -38.28 48.80
C SER A 125 33.88 -39.29 47.96
N CYS A 126 34.96 -39.86 48.49
CA CYS A 126 35.70 -40.96 47.86
C CYS A 126 36.42 -41.80 48.93
N GLU A 127 36.58 -43.11 48.71
CA GLU A 127 37.13 -44.03 49.72
C GLU A 127 38.63 -43.88 49.99
N THR A 128 39.38 -43.37 49.00
CA THR A 128 40.85 -43.44 48.96
C THR A 128 41.56 -42.11 49.20
N ASN A 129 40.84 -40.99 49.16
CA ASN A 129 41.42 -39.65 49.15
C ASN A 129 40.58 -38.68 50.01
N THR A 130 41.18 -37.57 50.45
CA THR A 130 40.46 -36.53 51.20
C THR A 130 39.95 -35.43 50.28
N ILE A 131 38.67 -35.07 50.41
CA ILE A 131 38.06 -33.95 49.68
C ILE A 131 37.85 -32.75 50.63
N THR A 132 38.53 -31.63 50.38
CA THR A 132 38.21 -30.36 51.05
C THR A 132 37.05 -29.69 50.32
N GLY A 133 36.18 -28.99 51.06
CA GLY A 133 34.93 -28.48 50.51
C GLY A 133 33.93 -29.58 50.15
N GLU A 134 34.01 -30.76 50.79
CA GLU A 134 33.14 -31.94 50.61
C GLU A 134 31.63 -31.68 50.70
N LYS A 135 31.21 -30.51 51.19
CA LYS A 135 29.82 -30.03 51.27
C LYS A 135 29.73 -28.57 50.85
N ILE A 136 28.83 -28.28 49.90
CA ILE A 136 28.57 -26.95 49.36
C ILE A 136 27.05 -26.71 49.34
N PRO A 137 26.52 -25.71 50.06
CA PRO A 137 25.11 -25.33 49.96
C PRO A 137 24.86 -24.64 48.61
N LEU A 138 23.78 -25.04 47.93
CA LEU A 138 23.30 -24.43 46.70
C LEU A 138 21.87 -23.91 46.87
N THR A 139 21.55 -22.80 46.20
CA THR A 139 20.21 -22.21 46.15
C THR A 139 19.68 -22.22 44.73
N ILE A 140 18.50 -22.79 44.50
CA ILE A 140 17.83 -22.80 43.19
C ILE A 140 16.60 -21.87 43.23
N THR A 141 16.45 -21.01 42.22
CA THR A 141 15.33 -20.05 42.07
C THR A 141 14.81 -19.97 40.63
N ASN A 142 13.53 -19.60 40.44
CA ASN A 142 13.01 -19.20 39.12
C ASN A 142 13.67 -17.90 38.62
N ASN A 143 13.61 -17.64 37.32
CA ASN A 143 14.00 -16.35 36.75
C ASN A 143 12.96 -15.25 37.11
N PRO A 144 13.34 -14.16 37.83
CA PRO A 144 12.43 -13.05 38.14
C PRO A 144 12.28 -12.03 36.99
N SER A 145 13.01 -12.22 35.88
CA SER A 145 13.01 -11.28 34.76
C SER A 145 11.68 -11.30 34.00
N CYS A 146 11.08 -10.13 33.83
CA CYS A 146 9.77 -9.92 33.17
C CYS A 146 9.76 -8.65 32.31
N ASN A 147 10.90 -8.31 31.69
CA ASN A 147 10.96 -7.23 30.71
C ASN A 147 10.35 -7.67 29.38
N LEU A 148 9.68 -6.73 28.71
CA LEU A 148 9.46 -6.74 27.26
C LEU A 148 10.76 -6.27 26.59
N ASN A 149 11.35 -7.07 25.71
CA ASN A 149 12.65 -6.81 25.09
C ASN A 149 12.51 -6.25 23.67
N SER A 150 11.55 -6.76 22.89
CA SER A 150 11.17 -6.23 21.58
C SER A 150 9.66 -6.35 21.38
N PHE A 151 9.10 -5.45 20.56
CA PHE A 151 7.71 -5.40 20.17
C PHE A 151 7.62 -4.97 18.71
N LEU A 152 7.12 -5.84 17.84
CA LEU A 152 6.85 -5.53 16.44
C LEU A 152 5.35 -5.60 16.16
N LEU A 153 4.83 -4.65 15.38
CA LEU A 153 3.46 -4.62 14.90
C LEU A 153 3.48 -4.39 13.38
N ASP A 154 2.93 -5.31 12.60
CA ASP A 154 2.94 -5.26 11.11
C ASP A 154 4.34 -4.95 10.52
N GLY A 155 5.37 -5.63 11.05
CA GLY A 155 6.76 -5.44 10.65
C GLY A 155 7.44 -4.15 11.14
N ARG A 156 6.75 -3.31 11.92
CA ARG A 156 7.30 -2.07 12.50
C ARG A 156 7.69 -2.27 13.96
N GLU A 157 8.92 -1.90 14.29
CA GLU A 157 9.45 -1.95 15.66
C GLU A 157 8.86 -0.82 16.53
N GLY A 158 8.57 -1.13 17.80
CA GLY A 158 8.04 -0.20 18.78
C GLY A 158 9.10 0.40 19.69
N GLU A 159 8.99 1.70 19.96
CA GLU A 159 9.84 2.42 20.92
C GLU A 159 9.47 2.01 22.36
N ILE A 160 10.21 1.06 22.95
CA ILE A 160 9.98 0.56 24.32
C ILE A 160 10.70 1.45 25.35
N ASN A 161 9.94 2.08 26.24
CA ASN A 161 10.46 2.73 27.45
C ASN A 161 10.31 1.80 28.66
N GLN A 162 11.44 1.37 29.23
CA GLN A 162 11.49 0.40 30.34
C GLN A 162 11.17 0.98 31.72
N GLU A 163 11.24 2.31 31.88
CA GLU A 163 10.99 3.01 33.14
C GLU A 163 9.50 3.36 33.27
N ASP A 164 8.94 4.05 32.27
CA ASP A 164 7.51 4.34 32.22
C ASP A 164 6.67 3.07 31.97
N ARG A 165 7.25 2.06 31.31
CA ARG A 165 6.61 0.83 30.78
C ARG A 165 5.59 1.17 29.70
N THR A 166 6.02 1.93 28.71
CA THR A 166 5.23 2.28 27.52
C THR A 166 5.90 1.75 26.26
N VAL A 167 5.10 1.50 25.23
CA VAL A 167 5.58 1.19 23.88
C VAL A 167 4.86 2.10 22.90
N LEU A 168 5.60 2.79 22.04
CA LEU A 168 5.02 3.62 20.98
C LEU A 168 5.35 3.05 19.59
N VAL A 169 4.32 2.78 18.79
CA VAL A 169 4.49 2.32 17.39
C VAL A 169 3.90 3.36 16.43
N TYR A 170 4.67 3.70 15.38
CA TYR A 170 4.22 4.59 14.30
C TYR A 170 3.80 3.78 13.06
N MET A 171 2.50 3.56 12.87
CA MET A 171 1.92 2.88 11.71
C MET A 171 1.83 3.80 10.48
N VAL A 172 1.65 3.25 9.27
CA VAL A 172 1.30 4.08 8.10
C VAL A 172 -0.07 4.73 8.29
N TYR A 173 -0.24 5.97 7.83
CA TYR A 173 -1.54 6.65 7.85
C TYR A 173 -2.62 5.79 7.17
N GLY A 174 -3.76 5.61 7.85
CA GLY A 174 -4.88 4.81 7.33
C GLY A 174 -4.70 3.29 7.43
N ALA A 175 -3.68 2.79 8.13
CA ALA A 175 -3.60 1.37 8.47
C ALA A 175 -4.81 0.94 9.33
N ASP A 176 -5.39 -0.23 9.03
CA ASP A 176 -6.39 -0.85 9.89
C ASP A 176 -5.70 -1.35 11.17
N LEU A 177 -6.13 -0.81 12.32
CA LEU A 177 -5.57 -1.15 13.63
C LEU A 177 -6.39 -2.22 14.37
N THR A 178 -7.55 -2.64 13.83
CA THR A 178 -8.57 -3.37 14.60
C THR A 178 -8.29 -4.86 14.82
N ALA A 179 -7.36 -5.46 14.07
CA ALA A 179 -7.07 -6.89 14.13
C ALA A 179 -5.60 -7.25 13.82
N LEU A 180 -4.66 -6.49 14.40
CA LEU A 180 -3.22 -6.66 14.16
C LEU A 180 -2.60 -7.67 15.13
N GLU A 181 -1.66 -8.48 14.62
CA GLU A 181 -0.96 -9.52 15.37
C GLU A 181 0.49 -9.09 15.65
N PRO A 182 0.88 -8.83 16.91
CA PRO A 182 2.22 -8.39 17.24
C PRO A 182 3.18 -9.55 17.47
N GLY A 183 4.45 -9.35 17.10
CA GLY A 183 5.58 -10.16 17.56
C GLY A 183 6.17 -9.58 18.84
N LEU A 184 6.29 -10.39 19.89
CA LEU A 184 6.89 -9.98 21.16
C LEU A 184 8.12 -10.84 21.47
N GLU A 185 9.21 -10.19 21.86
CA GLU A 185 10.31 -10.86 22.58
C GLU A 185 10.28 -10.44 24.04
N VAL A 186 10.24 -11.40 24.95
CA VAL A 186 10.21 -11.18 26.40
C VAL A 186 11.45 -11.78 27.07
N SER A 187 11.60 -11.50 28.37
CA SER A 187 12.64 -12.13 29.19
C SER A 187 12.61 -13.66 29.15
N LEU A 188 13.77 -14.30 29.27
CA LEU A 188 13.90 -15.76 29.17
C LEU A 188 13.00 -16.50 30.16
N ASP A 189 12.22 -17.47 29.66
CA ASP A 189 11.25 -18.28 30.41
C ASP A 189 10.10 -17.46 31.08
N ALA A 190 9.90 -16.19 30.68
CA ALA A 190 8.72 -15.39 30.99
C ALA A 190 7.58 -15.62 29.97
N THR A 191 6.35 -15.28 30.34
CA THR A 191 5.17 -15.30 29.46
C THR A 191 4.55 -13.91 29.32
N TYR A 192 3.63 -13.72 28.37
CA TYR A 192 2.87 -12.48 28.20
C TYR A 192 1.39 -12.74 28.00
N SER A 193 0.57 -11.69 28.13
CA SER A 193 -0.86 -11.70 27.84
C SER A 193 -1.30 -10.25 27.55
N PRO A 194 -2.16 -9.99 26.55
CA PRO A 194 -2.86 -10.97 25.70
C PRO A 194 -1.96 -11.63 24.64
N GLU A 195 -2.45 -12.70 24.02
CA GLU A 195 -1.83 -13.39 22.89
C GLU A 195 -2.67 -13.21 21.61
N GLY A 196 -2.03 -13.29 20.44
CA GLY A 196 -2.69 -13.16 19.14
C GLY A 196 -3.19 -11.74 18.83
N LYS A 197 -4.14 -11.64 17.89
CA LYS A 197 -4.63 -10.37 17.32
C LYS A 197 -5.37 -9.49 18.32
N GLN A 198 -4.99 -8.21 18.39
CA GLN A 198 -5.65 -7.18 19.19
C GLN A 198 -6.11 -5.99 18.33
N ASP A 199 -7.01 -5.18 18.90
CA ASP A 199 -7.41 -3.88 18.38
C ASP A 199 -6.54 -2.79 19.02
N PHE A 200 -5.75 -2.10 18.21
CA PHE A 200 -4.86 -1.00 18.61
C PHE A 200 -5.43 0.40 18.27
N SER A 201 -6.73 0.51 17.95
CA SER A 201 -7.42 1.80 17.85
C SER A 201 -7.49 2.56 19.20
N SER A 202 -7.21 1.86 20.30
CA SER A 202 -6.95 2.40 21.63
C SER A 202 -5.71 1.72 22.23
N PRO A 203 -5.07 2.29 23.28
CA PRO A 203 -3.91 1.66 23.91
C PRO A 203 -4.21 0.28 24.51
N VAL A 204 -3.29 -0.68 24.31
CA VAL A 204 -3.42 -2.08 24.74
C VAL A 204 -2.39 -2.40 25.83
N GLU A 205 -2.82 -3.01 26.93
CA GLU A 205 -1.93 -3.40 28.02
C GLU A 205 -1.40 -4.84 27.86
N TYR A 206 -0.08 -5.00 27.86
CA TYR A 206 0.60 -6.28 27.85
C TYR A 206 1.20 -6.60 29.23
N THR A 207 0.68 -7.63 29.88
CA THR A 207 1.19 -8.13 31.16
C THR A 207 2.26 -9.19 30.93
N ILE A 208 3.53 -8.81 31.07
CA ILE A 208 4.66 -9.73 31.07
C ILE A 208 4.79 -10.34 32.47
N THR A 209 4.83 -11.66 32.56
CA THR A 209 4.87 -12.43 33.81
C THR A 209 6.16 -13.24 33.85
N ALA A 210 6.95 -13.09 34.92
CA ALA A 210 8.17 -13.87 35.12
C ALA A 210 7.85 -15.37 35.33
N GLN A 211 8.88 -16.21 35.27
CA GLN A 211 8.73 -17.67 35.41
C GLN A 211 8.08 -18.07 36.76
N ASP A 212 8.24 -17.26 37.81
CA ASP A 212 7.57 -17.45 39.11
C ASP A 212 6.03 -17.30 39.07
N GLY A 213 5.45 -16.72 38.01
CA GLY A 213 4.01 -16.47 37.86
C GLY A 213 3.44 -15.31 38.69
N GLU A 214 4.26 -14.69 39.54
CA GLU A 214 3.87 -13.67 40.52
C GLU A 214 4.47 -12.31 40.17
N THR A 215 5.75 -12.25 39.82
CA THR A 215 6.47 -11.04 39.42
C THR A 215 6.02 -10.62 38.03
N LYS A 216 5.45 -9.41 37.92
CA LYS A 216 4.78 -8.92 36.70
C LYS A 216 5.15 -7.49 36.36
N LYS A 217 5.22 -7.20 35.07
CA LYS A 217 5.23 -5.84 34.52
C LYS A 217 4.09 -5.69 33.52
N VAL A 218 3.35 -4.60 33.61
CA VAL A 218 2.37 -4.20 32.59
C VAL A 218 3.02 -3.12 31.74
N TYR A 219 2.97 -3.29 30.41
CA TYR A 219 3.41 -2.31 29.42
C TYR A 219 2.21 -1.80 28.64
N THR A 220 2.04 -0.49 28.54
CA THR A 220 0.96 0.11 27.74
C THR A 220 1.47 0.40 26.32
N VAL A 221 0.99 -0.36 25.34
CA VAL A 221 1.28 -0.17 23.91
C VAL A 221 0.31 0.87 23.35
N SER A 222 0.84 1.88 22.67
CA SER A 222 0.07 2.91 21.96
C SER A 222 0.50 2.99 20.50
N VAL A 223 -0.46 3.07 19.59
CA VAL A 223 -0.21 3.33 18.17
C VAL A 223 -0.47 4.80 17.86
N LYS A 224 0.37 5.38 16.99
CA LYS A 224 0.10 6.62 16.26
C LYS A 224 0.28 6.37 14.77
N TYR A 225 -0.32 7.21 13.94
CA TYR A 225 0.08 7.28 12.54
C TYR A 225 1.38 8.09 12.42
N ALA A 226 2.30 7.60 11.60
CA ALA A 226 3.33 8.44 11.01
C ALA A 226 2.65 9.49 10.11
N LYS A 227 3.22 10.69 10.09
CA LYS A 227 2.81 11.74 9.14
C LYS A 227 3.05 11.28 7.70
N ASN A 228 2.24 11.78 6.77
CA ASN A 228 2.39 11.53 5.34
C ASN A 228 3.70 12.15 4.80
N ASP A 229 4.48 11.35 4.07
CA ASP A 229 5.75 11.71 3.41
C ASP A 229 5.58 12.11 1.93
N LYS A 230 4.36 12.00 1.38
CA LYS A 230 4.06 12.27 -0.04
C LYS A 230 3.95 13.77 -0.33
N ALA A 231 5.07 14.38 -0.72
CA ALA A 231 5.11 15.75 -1.24
C ALA A 231 4.68 15.83 -2.72
N VAL A 232 3.46 15.40 -3.07
CA VAL A 232 3.01 15.29 -4.48
C VAL A 232 1.79 16.14 -4.81
N VAL A 233 1.74 16.63 -6.06
CA VAL A 233 0.55 17.24 -6.67
C VAL A 233 -0.36 16.14 -7.21
N GLU A 234 -1.62 16.10 -6.79
CA GLU A 234 -2.61 15.11 -7.25
C GLU A 234 -3.42 15.59 -8.45
N SER A 235 -3.81 16.87 -8.46
CA SER A 235 -4.46 17.51 -9.61
C SER A 235 -4.17 19.02 -9.65
N PHE A 236 -4.01 19.54 -10.87
CA PHE A 236 -3.91 20.97 -11.15
C PHE A 236 -4.90 21.31 -12.26
N ILE A 237 -5.57 22.44 -12.16
CA ILE A 237 -6.58 22.91 -13.11
C ILE A 237 -6.33 24.41 -13.33
N LEU A 238 -6.31 24.87 -14.58
CA LEU A 238 -6.21 26.30 -14.91
C LEU A 238 -7.43 26.72 -15.73
N GLY A 239 -8.32 27.54 -15.18
CA GLY A 239 -9.50 28.04 -15.92
C GLY A 239 -10.37 26.94 -16.53
N ASN A 240 -10.55 25.82 -15.82
CA ASN A 240 -11.21 24.59 -16.26
C ASN A 240 -10.45 23.73 -17.31
N TYR A 241 -9.16 23.97 -17.55
CA TYR A 241 -8.28 23.03 -18.25
C TYR A 241 -7.52 22.14 -17.25
N PRO A 242 -7.82 20.83 -17.15
CA PRO A 242 -7.20 19.94 -16.16
C PRO A 242 -5.87 19.37 -16.67
N ALA A 243 -4.80 19.58 -15.90
CA ALA A 243 -3.44 19.26 -16.29
C ALA A 243 -3.16 17.75 -16.43
N VAL A 244 -2.09 17.47 -17.17
CA VAL A 244 -1.41 16.17 -17.21
C VAL A 244 -0.12 16.30 -16.41
N ILE A 245 -0.05 15.58 -15.28
CA ILE A 245 1.03 15.70 -14.30
C ILE A 245 2.00 14.53 -14.46
N ASP A 246 3.22 14.83 -14.90
CA ASP A 246 4.34 13.89 -14.92
C ASP A 246 4.97 13.83 -13.51
N GLN A 247 4.65 12.77 -12.78
CA GLN A 247 5.18 12.50 -11.43
C GLN A 247 6.64 12.03 -11.44
N THR A 248 7.24 11.72 -12.59
CA THR A 248 8.67 11.35 -12.68
C THR A 248 9.53 12.59 -12.91
N ASN A 249 9.16 13.41 -13.88
CA ASN A 249 9.89 14.63 -14.25
C ASN A 249 9.43 15.89 -13.48
N ARG A 250 8.39 15.78 -12.64
CA ARG A 250 7.77 16.89 -11.86
C ARG A 250 7.28 18.04 -12.73
N VAL A 251 6.58 17.70 -13.81
CA VAL A 251 6.04 18.68 -14.76
C VAL A 251 4.51 18.64 -14.76
N ILE A 252 3.89 19.80 -14.67
CA ILE A 252 2.43 19.99 -14.75
C ILE A 252 2.12 20.61 -16.12
N ASN A 253 1.75 19.79 -17.10
CA ASN A 253 1.43 20.27 -18.44
C ASN A 253 -0.07 20.62 -18.54
N VAL A 254 -0.39 21.89 -18.79
CA VAL A 254 -1.76 22.37 -19.02
C VAL A 254 -1.96 22.56 -20.51
N ASN A 255 -2.75 21.69 -21.13
CA ASN A 255 -3.18 21.86 -22.52
C ASN A 255 -4.30 22.91 -22.59
N VAL A 256 -4.12 23.95 -23.40
CA VAL A 256 -5.08 25.05 -23.61
C VAL A 256 -5.28 25.34 -25.09
N PRO A 257 -6.42 25.90 -25.55
CA PRO A 257 -6.60 26.28 -26.94
C PRO A 257 -5.58 27.35 -27.39
N THR A 258 -5.09 27.26 -28.63
CA THR A 258 -4.18 28.24 -29.25
C THR A 258 -4.71 29.67 -29.14
N GLY A 259 -3.89 30.60 -28.64
CA GLY A 259 -4.26 31.99 -28.40
C GLY A 259 -4.89 32.26 -27.01
N THR A 260 -4.93 31.28 -26.12
CA THR A 260 -5.48 31.46 -24.76
C THR A 260 -4.59 32.36 -23.91
N ASN A 261 -5.15 33.46 -23.39
CA ASN A 261 -4.46 34.31 -22.41
C ASN A 261 -4.42 33.65 -21.03
N ALA A 262 -3.51 32.71 -20.84
CA ALA A 262 -3.37 31.92 -19.60
C ALA A 262 -3.18 32.77 -18.33
N ALA A 263 -2.67 34.01 -18.45
CA ALA A 263 -2.46 34.93 -17.34
C ALA A 263 -3.77 35.53 -16.75
N GLU A 264 -4.90 35.37 -17.43
CA GLU A 264 -6.24 35.75 -16.92
C GLU A 264 -6.99 34.58 -16.27
N LEU A 265 -6.44 33.35 -16.33
CA LEU A 265 -7.07 32.15 -15.79
C LEU A 265 -6.66 31.89 -14.34
N THR A 266 -7.59 31.39 -13.52
CA THR A 266 -7.33 31.00 -12.13
C THR A 266 -6.87 29.55 -12.03
N SER A 267 -5.83 29.31 -11.23
CA SER A 267 -5.33 27.96 -10.92
C SER A 267 -6.02 27.37 -9.68
N SER A 268 -6.38 26.09 -9.74
CA SER A 268 -6.76 25.27 -8.59
C SER A 268 -5.78 24.09 -8.46
N LEU A 269 -5.40 23.76 -7.23
CA LEU A 269 -4.35 22.79 -6.91
C LEU A 269 -4.81 21.87 -5.76
N THR A 270 -4.71 20.57 -5.98
CA THR A 270 -4.89 19.52 -4.97
C THR A 270 -3.55 18.83 -4.73
N LEU A 271 -3.16 18.73 -3.47
CA LEU A 271 -1.97 18.00 -3.01
C LEU A 271 -2.39 16.73 -2.27
N ALA A 272 -1.44 15.82 -2.08
CA ALA A 272 -1.64 14.70 -1.16
C ALA A 272 -1.94 15.18 0.27
N TYR A 273 -2.68 14.36 1.01
CA TYR A 273 -3.19 14.70 2.33
C TYR A 273 -2.13 15.29 3.29
N GLY A 274 -2.42 16.44 3.89
CA GLY A 274 -1.53 17.11 4.85
C GLY A 274 -0.33 17.84 4.25
N ALA A 275 -0.09 17.74 2.94
CA ALA A 275 0.96 18.49 2.26
C ALA A 275 0.59 19.96 2.05
N THR A 276 1.62 20.82 1.95
CA THR A 276 1.52 22.26 1.69
C THR A 276 2.35 22.64 0.46
N TYR A 277 2.22 23.87 -0.03
CA TYR A 277 3.09 24.40 -1.09
C TYR A 277 3.44 25.87 -0.88
N GLU A 278 4.57 26.27 -1.45
CA GLU A 278 4.90 27.66 -1.79
C GLU A 278 5.03 27.79 -3.32
N GLN A 279 4.71 28.96 -3.87
CA GLN A 279 4.76 29.21 -5.32
C GLN A 279 5.72 30.37 -5.63
N ALA A 280 6.59 30.16 -6.63
CA ALA A 280 7.54 31.14 -7.13
C ALA A 280 7.48 31.19 -8.68
N GLY A 281 6.64 32.08 -9.22
CA GLY A 281 6.33 32.08 -10.65
C GLY A 281 5.58 30.81 -11.05
N ASP A 282 6.08 30.10 -12.06
CA ASP A 282 5.51 28.85 -12.55
C ASP A 282 5.97 27.61 -11.77
N THR A 283 6.84 27.78 -10.76
CA THR A 283 7.33 26.69 -9.89
C THR A 283 6.53 26.60 -8.59
N TYR A 284 6.15 25.38 -8.22
CA TYR A 284 5.46 25.02 -6.99
C TYR A 284 6.33 24.09 -6.14
N THR A 285 6.81 24.55 -5.00
CA THR A 285 7.59 23.75 -4.05
C THR A 285 6.62 23.12 -3.04
N VAL A 286 6.30 21.84 -3.24
CA VAL A 286 5.42 21.06 -2.36
C VAL A 286 6.22 20.48 -1.19
N THR A 287 5.66 20.54 0.01
CA THR A 287 6.21 19.94 1.24
C THR A 287 5.20 18.96 1.81
N ALA A 288 5.62 17.75 2.21
CA ALA A 288 4.73 16.76 2.80
C ALA A 288 4.32 17.12 4.25
N GLU A 289 3.37 16.36 4.81
CA GLU A 289 2.92 16.56 6.20
C GLU A 289 4.07 16.38 7.21
N ASP A 290 5.05 15.53 6.91
CA ASP A 290 6.29 15.35 7.68
C ASP A 290 7.01 16.68 7.97
N GLY A 291 6.95 17.66 7.07
CA GLY A 291 7.67 18.93 7.14
C GLY A 291 9.15 18.83 6.72
N VAL A 292 9.52 17.74 6.03
CA VAL A 292 10.90 17.37 5.67
C VAL A 292 11.01 16.97 4.20
N THR A 293 10.09 16.16 3.69
CA THR A 293 10.09 15.71 2.30
C THR A 293 9.53 16.83 1.41
N THR A 294 10.32 17.26 0.42
CA THR A 294 9.95 18.34 -0.51
C THR A 294 10.19 17.96 -1.97
N GLN A 295 9.37 18.51 -2.86
CA GLN A 295 9.46 18.30 -4.32
C GLN A 295 9.04 19.57 -5.06
N GLU A 296 9.82 19.97 -6.07
CA GLU A 296 9.51 21.13 -6.91
C GLU A 296 8.85 20.68 -8.20
N TYR A 297 7.72 21.28 -8.55
CA TYR A 297 6.97 21.04 -9.78
C TYR A 297 6.96 22.30 -10.66
N SER A 298 7.24 22.17 -11.97
CA SER A 298 7.12 23.26 -12.93
C SER A 298 5.81 23.17 -13.72
N VAL A 299 5.06 24.28 -13.81
CA VAL A 299 3.88 24.40 -14.68
C VAL A 299 4.30 24.82 -16.08
N ASN A 300 3.87 24.04 -17.08
CA ASN A 300 4.03 24.35 -18.50
C ASN A 300 2.64 24.58 -19.12
N ILE A 301 2.44 25.71 -19.77
CA ILE A 301 1.26 25.94 -20.62
C ILE A 301 1.57 25.46 -22.04
N VAL A 302 0.72 24.60 -22.59
CA VAL A 302 0.89 23.97 -23.91
C VAL A 302 -0.30 24.35 -24.78
N GLU A 303 -0.06 25.16 -25.81
CA GLU A 303 -1.10 25.49 -26.79
C GLU A 303 -1.42 24.27 -27.68
N LYS A 304 -2.72 24.02 -27.86
CA LYS A 304 -3.30 22.93 -28.64
C LYS A 304 -4.37 23.46 -29.59
N ALA A 305 -4.57 22.76 -30.71
CA ALA A 305 -5.70 23.04 -31.60
C ALA A 305 -7.05 22.79 -30.90
N VAL A 306 -7.12 21.75 -30.09
CA VAL A 306 -8.31 21.31 -29.36
C VAL A 306 -7.94 21.05 -27.91
N ALA A 307 -8.64 21.68 -26.98
CA ALA A 307 -8.55 21.40 -25.55
C ALA A 307 -9.90 21.76 -24.89
N PRO A 308 -10.79 20.78 -24.64
CA PRO A 308 -12.12 21.06 -24.11
C PRO A 308 -12.06 21.57 -22.66
N LEU A 309 -13.00 22.46 -22.29
CA LEU A 309 -13.22 22.88 -20.91
C LEU A 309 -13.83 21.72 -20.12
N MET A 310 -13.25 21.41 -18.95
CA MET A 310 -13.67 20.30 -18.11
C MET A 310 -13.99 20.75 -16.68
N VAL A 311 -15.12 20.30 -16.15
CA VAL A 311 -15.47 20.41 -14.73
C VAL A 311 -14.86 19.24 -13.95
N PHE A 312 -14.35 19.52 -12.75
CA PHE A 312 -14.01 18.50 -11.76
C PHE A 312 -15.27 18.01 -11.04
N VAL A 313 -15.51 16.69 -11.10
CA VAL A 313 -16.62 16.01 -10.44
C VAL A 313 -16.03 14.99 -9.47
N GLU A 314 -16.23 15.23 -8.17
CA GLU A 314 -15.80 14.30 -7.11
C GLU A 314 -16.62 13.01 -7.17
N GLY A 315 -15.97 11.86 -6.96
CA GLY A 315 -16.63 10.55 -6.90
C GLY A 315 -17.66 10.45 -5.78
N GLY A 316 -18.54 9.45 -5.85
CA GLY A 316 -19.56 9.25 -4.81
C GLY A 316 -20.59 8.17 -5.10
N THR A 317 -21.41 7.90 -4.10
CA THR A 317 -22.49 6.91 -4.14
C THR A 317 -23.84 7.62 -4.33
N PHE A 318 -24.68 7.10 -5.22
CA PHE A 318 -26.02 7.62 -5.50
C PHE A 318 -27.00 6.48 -5.82
N THR A 319 -28.30 6.78 -5.79
CA THR A 319 -29.32 5.86 -6.29
C THR A 319 -29.55 6.11 -7.77
N MET A 320 -29.18 5.12 -8.60
CA MET A 320 -29.40 5.16 -10.05
C MET A 320 -30.81 4.70 -10.40
N GLY A 321 -31.39 5.25 -11.46
CA GLY A 321 -32.74 4.94 -11.92
C GLY A 321 -33.86 5.61 -11.11
N ALA A 322 -35.11 5.23 -11.40
CA ALA A 322 -36.30 5.61 -10.64
C ALA A 322 -37.40 4.56 -10.76
N GLY A 323 -38.18 4.33 -9.69
CA GLY A 323 -39.39 3.50 -9.73
C GLY A 323 -39.28 2.05 -9.21
N GLY A 324 -38.60 1.81 -8.09
CA GLY A 324 -38.66 0.52 -7.40
C GLY A 324 -37.60 -0.47 -7.89
N ALA A 325 -38.00 -1.55 -8.59
CA ALA A 325 -37.07 -2.61 -9.01
C ALA A 325 -36.04 -2.17 -10.08
N SER A 326 -36.23 -0.98 -10.66
CA SER A 326 -35.29 -0.27 -11.54
C SER A 326 -34.26 0.58 -10.77
N MET A 327 -34.31 0.62 -9.43
CA MET A 327 -33.43 1.44 -8.59
C MET A 327 -32.37 0.60 -7.89
N PHE A 328 -31.12 1.05 -7.95
CA PHE A 328 -30.01 0.42 -7.23
C PHE A 328 -28.99 1.47 -6.76
N GLU A 329 -28.14 1.08 -5.81
CA GLU A 329 -27.06 1.92 -5.32
C GLU A 329 -25.83 1.77 -6.24
N ALA A 330 -25.41 2.86 -6.86
CA ALA A 330 -24.26 2.92 -7.74
C ALA A 330 -23.19 3.83 -7.11
N THR A 331 -21.96 3.34 -7.06
CA THR A 331 -20.80 4.11 -6.60
C THR A 331 -19.87 4.41 -7.77
N ILE A 332 -19.70 5.69 -8.09
CA ILE A 332 -18.66 6.18 -8.99
C ILE A 332 -17.41 6.37 -8.12
N SER A 333 -16.50 5.39 -8.12
CA SER A 333 -15.37 5.35 -7.18
C SER A 333 -14.22 6.30 -7.53
N LYS A 334 -14.25 6.88 -8.74
CA LYS A 334 -13.19 7.73 -9.28
C LYS A 334 -13.68 9.16 -9.42
N ASP A 335 -12.82 10.10 -9.03
CA ASP A 335 -12.95 11.49 -9.44
C ASP A 335 -12.84 11.60 -10.97
N LEU A 336 -13.73 12.40 -11.56
CA LEU A 336 -13.81 12.61 -13.01
C LEU A 336 -13.50 14.07 -13.38
N PHE A 337 -12.87 14.25 -14.53
CA PHE A 337 -12.99 15.47 -15.31
C PHE A 337 -14.02 15.24 -16.41
N VAL A 338 -15.02 16.13 -16.53
CA VAL A 338 -16.17 15.98 -17.44
C VAL A 338 -16.26 17.21 -18.35
N SER A 339 -16.41 17.04 -19.66
CA SER A 339 -16.52 18.20 -20.57
C SER A 339 -17.79 19.00 -20.27
N THR A 340 -17.65 20.33 -20.18
CA THR A 340 -18.76 21.25 -19.85
C THR A 340 -19.91 21.16 -20.86
N LEU A 341 -19.61 20.72 -22.08
CA LEU A 341 -20.49 20.62 -23.24
C LEU A 341 -20.31 19.25 -23.93
N GLU A 342 -21.19 18.96 -24.88
CA GLU A 342 -20.93 17.94 -25.91
C GLU A 342 -19.68 18.32 -26.73
N ILE A 343 -19.06 17.35 -27.40
CA ILE A 343 -17.96 17.63 -28.33
C ILE A 343 -18.48 18.38 -29.55
N MET A 344 -17.90 19.53 -29.81
CA MET A 344 -18.34 20.45 -30.84
C MET A 344 -17.76 20.09 -32.21
N TRP A 345 -18.47 20.46 -33.27
CA TRP A 345 -18.10 20.15 -34.65
C TRP A 345 -16.72 20.72 -35.02
N GLY A 346 -16.38 21.91 -34.52
CA GLY A 346 -15.04 22.51 -34.64
C GLY A 346 -13.97 21.64 -33.98
N GLU A 347 -14.14 21.29 -32.70
CA GLU A 347 -13.20 20.44 -31.96
C GLU A 347 -12.97 19.08 -32.64
N TYR A 348 -14.02 18.49 -33.22
CA TYR A 348 -13.89 17.25 -33.99
C TYR A 348 -13.15 17.46 -35.32
N GLY A 349 -13.43 18.55 -36.04
CA GLY A 349 -12.77 18.91 -37.30
C GLY A 349 -11.29 19.27 -37.14
N ASP A 350 -10.95 20.01 -36.10
CA ASP A 350 -9.58 20.45 -35.78
C ASP A 350 -8.69 19.27 -35.33
N LEU A 351 -9.24 18.26 -34.65
CA LEU A 351 -8.50 17.06 -34.22
C LEU A 351 -8.43 15.96 -35.29
N LEU A 352 -9.52 15.71 -36.02
CA LEU A 352 -9.67 14.53 -36.90
C LEU A 352 -9.81 14.84 -38.39
N GLY A 353 -9.82 16.13 -38.75
CA GLY A 353 -9.89 16.62 -40.12
C GLY A 353 -11.30 17.00 -40.56
N GLU A 354 -11.42 18.21 -41.10
CA GLU A 354 -12.61 18.79 -41.75
C GLU A 354 -13.33 17.82 -42.70
N ASP A 355 -12.60 17.02 -43.51
CA ASP A 355 -13.24 16.06 -44.42
C ASP A 355 -14.09 15.01 -43.67
N ARG A 356 -13.59 14.48 -42.54
CA ARG A 356 -14.30 13.53 -41.67
C ARG A 356 -15.50 14.19 -40.98
N ALA A 357 -15.31 15.43 -40.53
CA ALA A 357 -16.36 16.24 -39.91
C ALA A 357 -17.47 16.65 -40.90
N SER A 358 -17.15 16.85 -42.18
CA SER A 358 -18.07 17.34 -43.21
C SER A 358 -19.16 16.35 -43.59
N VAL A 359 -18.83 15.05 -43.62
CA VAL A 359 -19.77 13.97 -44.00
C VAL A 359 -20.81 13.72 -42.90
N GLN A 360 -20.42 13.98 -41.65
CA GLN A 360 -21.27 13.84 -40.47
C GLN A 360 -22.33 14.98 -40.34
N GLY A 361 -22.45 15.86 -41.35
CA GLY A 361 -23.48 16.89 -41.48
C GLY A 361 -24.48 16.69 -42.64
N TRP A 362 -24.65 15.48 -43.20
CA TRP A 362 -25.33 15.26 -44.50
C TRP A 362 -26.69 15.96 -44.70
N ARG A 363 -27.49 16.18 -43.64
CA ARG A 363 -28.80 16.83 -43.76
C ARG A 363 -28.72 18.37 -43.75
N TRP A 364 -27.77 18.93 -43.00
CA TRP A 364 -27.49 20.36 -42.88
C TRP A 364 -26.02 20.54 -42.51
N LYS A 365 -25.23 21.32 -43.29
CA LYS A 365 -23.90 21.74 -42.81
C LYS A 365 -24.13 22.57 -41.53
N PRO A 366 -23.44 22.26 -40.41
CA PRO A 366 -23.66 22.98 -39.15
C PRO A 366 -23.43 24.49 -39.31
N ALA A 367 -24.24 25.28 -38.60
CA ALA A 367 -24.27 26.73 -38.70
C ALA A 367 -23.00 27.42 -38.16
N GLY A 368 -22.12 26.69 -37.46
CA GLY A 368 -20.84 27.17 -36.96
C GLY A 368 -20.04 26.06 -36.26
N PRO A 369 -18.82 26.36 -35.79
CA PRO A 369 -17.97 25.38 -35.10
C PRO A 369 -18.49 24.97 -33.71
N THR A 370 -19.37 25.78 -33.11
CA THR A 370 -19.95 25.58 -31.77
C THR A 370 -21.27 24.80 -31.76
N ILE A 371 -21.61 24.12 -32.86
CA ILE A 371 -22.70 23.14 -32.93
C ILE A 371 -22.15 21.77 -32.48
N PRO A 372 -22.86 20.97 -31.66
CA PRO A 372 -22.41 19.62 -31.32
C PRO A 372 -22.15 18.76 -32.56
N MET A 373 -21.10 17.95 -32.51
CA MET A 373 -20.88 16.93 -33.54
C MET A 373 -21.99 15.87 -33.46
N THR A 374 -22.59 15.53 -34.60
CA THR A 374 -23.66 14.52 -34.71
C THR A 374 -23.41 13.55 -35.84
N CYS A 375 -24.31 12.60 -36.09
CA CYS A 375 -24.20 11.58 -37.13
C CYS A 375 -22.95 10.68 -37.07
N LEU A 376 -22.15 10.71 -36.00
CA LEU A 376 -20.97 9.84 -35.85
C LEU A 376 -21.35 8.40 -35.43
N SER A 377 -20.48 7.42 -35.69
CA SER A 377 -20.63 6.10 -35.07
C SER A 377 -20.18 6.12 -33.60
N TRP A 378 -20.57 5.11 -32.82
CA TRP A 378 -20.04 4.95 -31.47
C TRP A 378 -18.51 4.73 -31.49
N PHE A 379 -17.99 4.08 -32.53
CA PHE A 379 -16.56 3.89 -32.75
C PHE A 379 -15.82 5.20 -33.06
N ASP A 380 -16.45 6.12 -33.80
CA ASP A 380 -15.89 7.46 -34.07
C ASP A 380 -15.71 8.29 -32.78
N ALA A 381 -16.57 8.10 -31.77
CA ALA A 381 -16.43 8.75 -30.47
C ALA A 381 -15.26 8.15 -29.65
N CYS A 382 -15.12 6.82 -29.67
CA CYS A 382 -13.99 6.14 -29.03
C CYS A 382 -12.65 6.52 -29.67
N ASP A 383 -12.59 6.63 -31.01
CA ASP A 383 -11.40 7.10 -31.72
C ASP A 383 -11.09 8.57 -31.41
N PHE A 384 -12.07 9.49 -31.45
CA PHE A 384 -11.86 10.88 -31.01
C PHE A 384 -11.27 10.95 -29.59
N SER A 385 -11.84 10.19 -28.66
CA SER A 385 -11.39 10.15 -27.26
C SER A 385 -9.94 9.66 -27.13
N ASN A 386 -9.56 8.63 -27.88
CA ASN A 386 -8.19 8.15 -27.95
C ASN A 386 -7.23 9.16 -28.60
N LYS A 387 -7.64 9.83 -29.68
CA LYS A 387 -6.82 10.82 -30.39
C LYS A 387 -6.57 12.06 -29.52
N LEU A 388 -7.57 12.53 -28.80
CA LEU A 388 -7.43 13.64 -27.85
C LEU A 388 -6.53 13.26 -26.67
N SER A 389 -6.59 11.99 -26.22
CA SER A 389 -5.67 11.47 -25.20
C SER A 389 -4.22 11.58 -25.68
N ILE A 390 -3.91 11.04 -26.87
CA ILE A 390 -2.56 11.09 -27.45
C ILE A 390 -2.09 12.53 -27.64
N GLU A 391 -2.95 13.41 -28.19
CA GLU A 391 -2.64 14.83 -28.39
C GLU A 391 -2.29 15.52 -27.07
N HIS A 392 -3.00 15.20 -25.98
CA HIS A 392 -2.76 15.75 -24.65
C HIS A 392 -1.61 15.08 -23.87
N GLY A 393 -0.96 14.04 -24.41
CA GLY A 393 0.10 13.30 -23.73
C GLY A 393 -0.41 12.27 -22.70
N LEU A 394 -1.63 11.76 -22.88
CA LEU A 394 -2.27 10.74 -22.08
C LEU A 394 -2.31 9.40 -22.84
N GLU A 395 -2.18 8.29 -22.11
CA GLU A 395 -2.40 6.96 -22.67
C GLU A 395 -3.85 6.79 -23.18
N PRO A 396 -4.08 6.16 -24.35
CA PRO A 396 -5.41 5.86 -24.85
C PRO A 396 -6.22 5.01 -23.87
N TYR A 397 -7.47 5.40 -23.59
CA TYR A 397 -8.34 4.62 -22.71
C TYR A 397 -8.89 3.36 -23.39
N TYR A 398 -9.04 3.38 -24.71
CA TYR A 398 -9.54 2.23 -25.49
C TYR A 398 -8.43 1.57 -26.31
N ILE A 399 -8.47 0.23 -26.38
CA ILE A 399 -7.80 -0.53 -27.45
C ILE A 399 -8.80 -0.65 -28.60
N ILE A 400 -8.42 -0.21 -29.79
CA ILE A 400 -9.26 -0.23 -31.00
C ILE A 400 -8.56 -1.06 -32.08
N SER A 401 -9.20 -2.13 -32.56
CA SER A 401 -8.69 -3.00 -33.64
C SER A 401 -9.77 -3.28 -34.69
N ASP A 402 -9.40 -4.01 -35.75
CA ASP A 402 -10.32 -4.48 -36.81
C ASP A 402 -11.13 -3.35 -37.48
N VAL A 403 -10.52 -2.16 -37.55
CA VAL A 403 -11.16 -0.93 -37.98
C VAL A 403 -11.48 -0.97 -39.48
N VAL A 404 -12.76 -0.84 -39.80
CA VAL A 404 -13.26 -0.59 -41.16
C VAL A 404 -13.69 0.86 -41.24
N THR A 405 -13.02 1.63 -42.11
CA THR A 405 -13.41 3.01 -42.44
C THR A 405 -14.15 3.07 -43.77
N GLU A 406 -15.12 3.97 -43.83
CA GLU A 406 -15.69 4.44 -45.10
C GLU A 406 -14.67 5.37 -45.81
N ALA A 407 -14.88 5.64 -47.10
CA ALA A 407 -14.06 6.59 -47.88
C ALA A 407 -14.10 8.05 -47.35
N THR A 408 -14.90 8.28 -46.32
CA THR A 408 -15.21 9.52 -45.62
C THR A 408 -14.44 9.66 -44.30
N GLY A 409 -13.62 8.67 -43.93
CA GLY A 409 -12.93 8.61 -42.63
C GLY A 409 -13.79 8.14 -41.45
N ARG A 410 -15.11 8.08 -41.61
CA ARG A 410 -16.05 7.52 -40.63
C ARG A 410 -15.71 6.04 -40.37
N ILE A 411 -15.63 5.64 -39.10
CA ILE A 411 -15.47 4.23 -38.72
C ILE A 411 -16.85 3.54 -38.76
N SER A 412 -17.02 2.55 -39.64
CA SER A 412 -18.28 1.82 -39.79
C SER A 412 -18.36 0.58 -38.89
N SER A 413 -17.23 -0.02 -38.55
CA SER A 413 -17.09 -1.08 -37.54
C SER A 413 -15.66 -1.14 -36.98
N ALA A 414 -15.53 -1.47 -35.70
CA ALA A 414 -14.25 -1.82 -35.06
C ALA A 414 -14.48 -2.79 -33.88
N SER A 415 -13.43 -3.49 -33.47
CA SER A 415 -13.35 -4.13 -32.15
C SER A 415 -12.84 -3.09 -31.15
N VAL A 416 -13.53 -2.91 -30.00
CA VAL A 416 -13.15 -1.93 -28.98
C VAL A 416 -13.21 -2.55 -27.59
N THR A 417 -12.12 -2.44 -26.84
CA THR A 417 -12.04 -2.82 -25.42
C THR A 417 -11.42 -1.69 -24.60
N ILE A 418 -11.57 -1.73 -23.28
CA ILE A 418 -10.85 -0.82 -22.37
C ILE A 418 -9.38 -1.28 -22.25
N ASN A 419 -8.46 -0.32 -22.16
CA ASN A 419 -7.02 -0.54 -21.97
C ASN A 419 -6.67 -0.72 -20.48
N ASP A 420 -7.03 0.27 -19.67
CA ASP A 420 -6.98 0.24 -18.19
C ASP A 420 -8.23 0.98 -17.66
N PRO A 421 -9.09 0.36 -16.82
CA PRO A 421 -10.24 1.04 -16.23
C PRO A 421 -9.86 2.22 -15.34
N ASN A 422 -8.62 2.28 -14.85
CA ASN A 422 -8.06 3.39 -14.08
C ASN A 422 -7.35 4.44 -14.96
N GLY A 423 -7.18 4.17 -16.25
CA GLY A 423 -6.43 5.01 -17.18
C GLY A 423 -6.96 6.44 -17.24
N LYS A 424 -6.04 7.40 -17.33
CA LYS A 424 -6.35 8.85 -17.35
C LYS A 424 -6.70 9.39 -18.74
N GLY A 425 -6.78 8.55 -19.77
CA GLY A 425 -7.24 8.93 -21.10
C GLY A 425 -8.69 9.40 -21.12
N TYR A 426 -9.03 10.20 -22.12
CA TYR A 426 -10.41 10.58 -22.42
C TYR A 426 -11.20 9.39 -22.95
N ARG A 427 -12.50 9.39 -22.66
CA ARG A 427 -13.44 8.31 -22.94
C ARG A 427 -14.88 8.82 -22.97
N LEU A 428 -15.80 8.00 -23.47
CA LEU A 428 -17.21 8.15 -23.17
C LEU A 428 -17.47 7.90 -21.67
N PRO A 429 -18.45 8.58 -21.06
CA PRO A 429 -18.95 8.20 -19.74
C PRO A 429 -19.62 6.82 -19.80
N THR A 430 -19.61 6.08 -18.69
CA THR A 430 -20.63 5.02 -18.51
C THR A 430 -22.00 5.67 -18.31
N GLU A 431 -23.06 4.90 -18.48
CA GLU A 431 -24.42 5.38 -18.25
C GLU A 431 -24.64 5.83 -16.79
N ALA A 432 -24.04 5.13 -15.83
CA ALA A 432 -24.10 5.49 -14.43
C ALA A 432 -23.32 6.76 -14.11
N GLU A 433 -22.16 6.95 -14.73
CA GLU A 433 -21.43 8.22 -14.65
C GLU A 433 -22.24 9.35 -15.28
N TRP A 434 -22.82 9.13 -16.47
CA TRP A 434 -23.69 10.11 -17.12
C TRP A 434 -24.85 10.52 -16.22
N GLU A 435 -25.51 9.56 -15.57
CA GLU A 435 -26.60 9.84 -14.64
C GLU A 435 -26.14 10.56 -13.37
N PHE A 436 -25.01 10.16 -12.78
CA PHE A 436 -24.42 10.85 -11.62
C PHE A 436 -24.08 12.31 -11.94
N ILE A 437 -23.46 12.54 -13.11
CA ILE A 437 -23.14 13.86 -13.66
C ILE A 437 -24.42 14.65 -13.90
N ALA A 438 -25.43 14.06 -14.57
CA ALA A 438 -26.72 14.68 -14.86
C ALA A 438 -27.42 15.17 -13.59
N ARG A 439 -27.41 14.33 -12.55
CA ARG A 439 -27.94 14.61 -11.20
C ARG A 439 -27.19 15.70 -10.43
N GLY A 440 -26.04 16.17 -10.91
CA GLY A 440 -25.23 17.18 -10.20
C GLY A 440 -24.24 16.59 -9.19
N GLY A 441 -23.99 15.28 -9.23
CA GLY A 441 -23.10 14.56 -8.32
C GLY A 441 -23.41 14.84 -6.85
N LYS A 442 -22.38 15.12 -6.05
CA LYS A 442 -22.51 15.48 -4.62
C LYS A 442 -23.28 16.78 -4.34
N TYR A 443 -23.59 17.58 -5.36
CA TYR A 443 -24.36 18.84 -5.23
C TYR A 443 -25.84 18.67 -5.59
N SER A 444 -26.30 17.45 -5.88
CA SER A 444 -27.66 17.16 -6.37
C SER A 444 -28.76 17.79 -5.51
N GLN A 445 -29.70 18.48 -6.16
CA GLN A 445 -30.90 19.05 -5.53
C GLN A 445 -32.14 18.15 -5.63
N GLY A 446 -32.03 16.97 -6.27
CA GLY A 446 -33.14 16.02 -6.38
C GLY A 446 -34.25 16.40 -7.38
N TYR A 447 -33.94 17.23 -8.38
CA TYR A 447 -34.85 17.61 -9.46
C TYR A 447 -35.29 16.43 -10.37
N ILE A 448 -36.16 16.72 -11.34
CA ILE A 448 -36.57 15.77 -12.40
C ILE A 448 -35.59 15.77 -13.58
N TYR A 449 -35.12 16.95 -13.99
CA TYR A 449 -34.15 17.14 -15.08
C TYR A 449 -32.84 17.73 -14.54
N PRO A 450 -31.71 17.59 -15.25
CA PRO A 450 -30.45 18.24 -14.89
C PRO A 450 -30.64 19.75 -14.66
N GLY A 451 -30.36 20.22 -13.45
CA GLY A 451 -30.49 21.63 -13.10
C GLY A 451 -31.91 22.16 -12.82
N GLY A 452 -32.98 21.36 -12.88
CA GLY A 452 -34.32 21.84 -12.52
C GLY A 452 -35.51 20.98 -12.98
N ASP A 453 -36.72 21.49 -12.77
CA ASP A 453 -37.97 20.75 -13.09
C ASP A 453 -38.68 21.22 -14.38
N VAL A 454 -38.07 22.15 -15.13
CA VAL A 454 -38.67 22.77 -16.34
C VAL A 454 -37.74 22.62 -17.54
N ALA A 455 -37.85 21.51 -18.28
CA ALA A 455 -36.95 21.15 -19.39
C ALA A 455 -36.71 22.27 -20.44
N THR A 456 -37.70 23.13 -20.71
CA THR A 456 -37.56 24.26 -21.67
C THR A 456 -36.70 25.43 -21.19
N GLU A 457 -36.35 25.49 -19.90
CA GLU A 457 -35.39 26.44 -19.32
C GLU A 457 -33.97 25.87 -19.25
N LEU A 458 -33.85 24.55 -19.42
CA LEU A 458 -32.64 23.75 -19.18
C LEU A 458 -31.99 23.24 -20.47
N GLY A 459 -32.70 23.28 -21.60
CA GLY A 459 -32.17 22.72 -22.84
C GLY A 459 -32.94 23.01 -24.13
N TRP A 460 -32.30 22.64 -25.25
CA TRP A 460 -32.82 22.75 -26.60
C TRP A 460 -33.69 21.54 -26.97
N VAL A 461 -35.00 21.74 -27.06
CA VAL A 461 -36.05 20.70 -27.11
C VAL A 461 -37.09 21.04 -28.17
N GLN A 462 -38.00 20.12 -28.54
CA GLN A 462 -38.94 20.33 -29.66
C GLN A 462 -39.73 21.65 -29.55
N ALA A 463 -40.10 22.05 -28.33
CA ALA A 463 -40.92 23.23 -28.06
C ALA A 463 -40.21 24.58 -28.30
N ASN A 464 -38.88 24.66 -28.17
CA ASN A 464 -38.12 25.85 -28.57
C ASN A 464 -37.48 25.68 -29.96
N ALA A 465 -37.06 24.47 -30.35
CA ALA A 465 -36.47 24.19 -31.67
C ALA A 465 -37.41 24.42 -32.87
N THR A 466 -38.64 23.89 -32.83
CA THR A 466 -39.57 23.97 -33.99
C THR A 466 -40.08 25.38 -34.27
N ASN A 467 -40.02 26.29 -33.29
CA ASN A 467 -40.44 27.68 -33.42
C ASN A 467 -39.37 28.58 -34.08
N VAL A 468 -38.12 28.12 -34.20
CA VAL A 468 -37.03 28.90 -34.82
C VAL A 468 -36.70 28.39 -36.23
N TYR A 469 -36.66 27.06 -36.43
CA TYR A 469 -36.25 26.47 -37.72
C TYR A 469 -37.24 25.43 -38.28
N ASN A 470 -37.93 25.86 -39.35
CA ASN A 470 -38.48 25.06 -40.46
C ASN A 470 -39.32 23.78 -40.16
N ASN A 471 -39.97 23.69 -38.99
CA ASN A 471 -40.77 22.54 -38.51
C ASN A 471 -39.99 21.22 -38.26
N TRP A 472 -38.72 21.10 -38.66
CA TRP A 472 -37.94 19.86 -38.48
C TRP A 472 -36.83 19.99 -37.41
N GLY A 473 -36.37 21.21 -37.13
CA GLY A 473 -35.32 21.49 -36.16
C GLY A 473 -33.91 21.01 -36.56
N GLU A 474 -32.92 21.49 -35.83
CA GLU A 474 -31.50 21.17 -35.95
C GLU A 474 -30.79 21.33 -34.60
N PRO A 475 -29.60 20.74 -34.39
CA PRO A 475 -28.77 21.00 -33.20
C PRO A 475 -28.42 22.48 -33.08
N HIS A 476 -28.36 23.00 -31.85
CA HIS A 476 -28.12 24.41 -31.54
C HIS A 476 -26.71 24.62 -30.99
N PRO A 477 -26.14 25.84 -31.07
CA PRO A 477 -24.94 26.17 -30.33
C PRO A 477 -25.09 25.88 -28.83
N GLY A 478 -24.08 25.23 -28.25
CA GLY A 478 -24.08 24.89 -26.82
C GLY A 478 -24.04 26.10 -25.88
N ALA A 479 -24.16 25.84 -24.57
CA ALA A 479 -24.14 26.81 -23.46
C ALA A 479 -25.21 27.92 -23.54
N ASN A 480 -26.32 27.69 -24.23
CA ASN A 480 -27.41 28.67 -24.36
C ASN A 480 -28.52 28.52 -23.31
N PHE A 481 -28.50 27.44 -22.52
CA PHE A 481 -29.47 27.15 -21.45
C PHE A 481 -28.79 27.07 -20.08
N LYS A 482 -29.60 26.95 -19.01
CA LYS A 482 -29.08 26.85 -17.64
C LYS A 482 -28.33 25.53 -17.43
N ALA A 483 -27.07 25.60 -17.02
CA ALA A 483 -26.31 24.45 -16.56
C ALA A 483 -26.91 23.78 -15.30
N ASN A 484 -26.51 22.53 -15.07
CA ASN A 484 -26.81 21.83 -13.82
C ASN A 484 -25.92 22.29 -12.65
N GLU A 485 -26.06 21.64 -11.50
CA GLU A 485 -25.39 21.98 -10.23
C GLU A 485 -23.85 21.92 -10.30
N LEU A 486 -23.30 21.21 -11.28
CA LEU A 486 -21.85 21.10 -11.54
C LEU A 486 -21.34 22.19 -12.50
N GLY A 487 -22.21 23.01 -13.08
CA GLY A 487 -21.84 23.95 -14.16
C GLY A 487 -21.68 23.28 -15.53
N ILE A 488 -22.32 22.12 -15.72
CA ILE A 488 -22.30 21.36 -16.98
C ILE A 488 -23.58 21.66 -17.76
N PHE A 489 -23.42 21.98 -19.05
CA PHE A 489 -24.46 22.49 -19.94
C PHE A 489 -25.03 21.39 -20.85
N ASP A 490 -26.23 21.66 -21.39
CA ASP A 490 -26.91 20.90 -22.44
C ASP A 490 -27.15 19.40 -22.15
N MET A 491 -27.06 19.00 -20.87
CA MET A 491 -27.50 17.68 -20.36
C MET A 491 -29.01 17.42 -20.57
N VAL A 492 -29.78 18.42 -20.99
CA VAL A 492 -31.18 18.35 -21.43
C VAL A 492 -31.25 18.70 -22.90
N GLY A 493 -31.87 17.83 -23.70
CA GLY A 493 -32.16 18.14 -25.08
C GLY A 493 -30.91 18.16 -25.94
N ASN A 494 -30.73 19.22 -26.73
CA ASN A 494 -29.77 19.41 -27.80
C ASN A 494 -29.54 18.15 -28.65
N VAL A 495 -28.54 17.32 -28.32
CA VAL A 495 -28.28 16.02 -28.98
C VAL A 495 -28.19 14.89 -27.96
N ARG A 496 -28.63 13.68 -28.32
CA ARG A 496 -28.46 12.52 -27.43
C ARG A 496 -27.00 12.22 -27.29
N GLU A 497 -26.54 11.89 -26.10
CA GLU A 497 -25.14 11.58 -25.86
C GLU A 497 -24.91 10.08 -25.83
N TRP A 498 -23.90 9.60 -26.56
CA TRP A 498 -23.40 8.22 -26.41
C TRP A 498 -22.85 7.95 -25.00
N CYS A 499 -23.22 6.80 -24.44
CA CYS A 499 -22.52 6.20 -23.30
C CYS A 499 -21.63 5.04 -23.77
N TRP A 500 -20.72 4.57 -22.92
CA TRP A 500 -19.96 3.34 -23.14
C TRP A 500 -20.86 2.09 -23.25
N ASP A 501 -21.92 2.04 -22.45
CA ASP A 501 -22.68 0.84 -22.10
C ASP A 501 -23.47 0.23 -23.29
N TRP A 502 -23.55 -1.10 -23.29
CA TRP A 502 -24.53 -1.82 -24.11
C TRP A 502 -25.94 -1.70 -23.50
N ALA A 503 -26.96 -1.63 -24.34
CA ALA A 503 -28.35 -1.52 -23.90
C ALA A 503 -29.02 -2.90 -23.75
N GLY A 504 -30.20 -2.94 -23.14
CA GLY A 504 -30.99 -4.17 -22.93
C GLY A 504 -30.66 -5.00 -21.68
N GLY A 505 -29.89 -4.47 -20.73
CA GLY A 505 -29.66 -5.09 -19.41
C GLY A 505 -30.66 -4.64 -18.35
N GLU A 506 -30.99 -5.52 -17.39
CA GLU A 506 -31.64 -5.12 -16.14
C GLU A 506 -30.64 -4.44 -15.20
N HIS A 507 -31.13 -3.55 -14.32
CA HIS A 507 -30.28 -2.92 -13.31
C HIS A 507 -29.87 -3.92 -12.21
N PRO A 508 -28.64 -3.85 -11.65
CA PRO A 508 -28.20 -4.74 -10.58
C PRO A 508 -29.11 -4.70 -9.35
N ALA A 509 -29.48 -5.86 -8.80
CA ALA A 509 -30.28 -5.94 -7.57
C ALA A 509 -29.46 -5.68 -6.27
N ILE A 510 -28.21 -5.22 -6.40
CA ILE A 510 -27.25 -5.02 -5.30
C ILE A 510 -26.43 -3.73 -5.51
N PRO A 511 -25.90 -3.11 -4.43
CA PRO A 511 -24.92 -2.03 -4.54
C PRO A 511 -23.75 -2.42 -5.44
N THR A 512 -23.42 -1.56 -6.41
CA THR A 512 -22.42 -1.85 -7.45
C THR A 512 -21.46 -0.67 -7.62
N ILE A 513 -20.16 -0.96 -7.67
CA ILE A 513 -19.10 0.02 -7.89
C ILE A 513 -18.74 0.05 -9.38
N ASP A 514 -18.59 1.24 -9.95
CA ASP A 514 -18.26 1.54 -11.35
C ASP A 514 -19.05 0.68 -12.38
N PRO A 515 -20.40 0.62 -12.33
CA PRO A 515 -21.18 -0.16 -13.29
C PRO A 515 -20.99 0.35 -14.74
N MET A 516 -20.82 -0.61 -15.67
CA MET A 516 -20.50 -0.38 -17.09
C MET A 516 -21.49 -1.06 -18.07
N GLY A 517 -22.64 -1.48 -17.57
CA GLY A 517 -23.66 -2.21 -18.33
C GLY A 517 -23.30 -3.68 -18.61
N PRO A 518 -24.07 -4.36 -19.49
CA PRO A 518 -23.77 -5.71 -19.96
C PRO A 518 -22.47 -5.77 -20.77
N GLU A 519 -21.77 -6.91 -20.76
CA GLU A 519 -20.53 -7.11 -21.52
C GLU A 519 -20.72 -7.03 -23.06
N SER A 520 -21.92 -7.33 -23.55
CA SER A 520 -22.25 -7.33 -24.98
C SER A 520 -23.73 -6.98 -25.23
N GLY A 521 -24.03 -6.54 -26.46
CA GLY A 521 -25.38 -6.20 -26.89
C GLY A 521 -25.43 -5.89 -28.39
N THR A 522 -26.58 -5.44 -28.89
CA THR A 522 -26.78 -4.99 -30.28
C THR A 522 -26.82 -3.47 -30.41
N ASN A 523 -27.37 -2.80 -29.41
CA ASN A 523 -27.47 -1.35 -29.32
C ASN A 523 -26.60 -0.80 -28.19
N LYS A 524 -26.11 0.42 -28.35
CA LYS A 524 -25.47 1.22 -27.29
C LYS A 524 -26.48 2.19 -26.67
N VAL A 525 -26.26 2.50 -25.40
CA VAL A 525 -27.09 3.44 -24.63
C VAL A 525 -26.86 4.87 -25.11
N THR A 526 -27.94 5.67 -25.14
CA THR A 526 -27.84 7.13 -25.18
C THR A 526 -28.71 7.78 -24.11
N ARG A 527 -28.38 9.02 -23.72
CA ARG A 527 -29.10 9.79 -22.68
C ARG A 527 -29.32 11.26 -23.10
N GLY A 528 -29.90 12.08 -22.21
CA GLY A 528 -30.10 13.53 -22.38
C GLY A 528 -31.31 13.98 -23.25
N GLY A 529 -31.70 13.18 -24.23
CA GLY A 529 -32.73 13.54 -25.21
C GLY A 529 -32.16 14.37 -26.35
N CYS A 530 -32.98 15.19 -27.03
CA CYS A 530 -32.51 16.01 -28.16
C CYS A 530 -33.52 17.11 -28.53
N TYR A 531 -33.16 17.93 -29.51
CA TYR A 531 -34.00 18.95 -30.14
C TYR A 531 -35.32 18.44 -30.78
N TRP A 532 -35.51 17.14 -30.98
CA TRP A 532 -36.79 16.53 -31.37
C TRP A 532 -37.66 16.08 -30.20
N THR A 533 -37.09 15.95 -28.99
CA THR A 533 -37.75 15.39 -27.81
C THR A 533 -38.74 16.41 -27.25
N ARG A 534 -39.96 15.97 -26.94
CA ARG A 534 -41.02 16.87 -26.47
C ARG A 534 -40.88 17.08 -24.96
N PRO A 535 -41.28 18.24 -24.40
CA PRO A 535 -41.39 18.42 -22.95
C PRO A 535 -42.39 17.49 -22.24
N THR A 536 -43.10 16.64 -22.98
CA THR A 536 -43.97 15.57 -22.47
C THR A 536 -43.33 14.18 -22.52
N ASP A 537 -42.15 14.05 -23.12
CA ASP A 537 -41.47 12.78 -23.32
C ASP A 537 -40.40 12.60 -22.24
N LYS A 538 -40.42 11.46 -21.55
CA LYS A 538 -39.58 11.19 -20.36
C LYS A 538 -38.07 11.12 -20.65
N GLU A 539 -37.67 11.05 -21.91
CA GLU A 539 -36.29 10.81 -22.40
C GLU A 539 -35.23 11.84 -21.94
N MET A 540 -35.64 12.95 -21.30
CA MET A 540 -34.75 13.96 -20.71
C MET A 540 -34.68 13.88 -19.17
N GLU A 541 -35.56 13.11 -18.51
CA GLU A 541 -35.52 12.87 -17.08
C GLU A 541 -34.22 12.13 -16.72
N MET A 542 -33.59 12.50 -15.59
CA MET A 542 -32.20 12.09 -15.32
C MET A 542 -31.98 10.57 -15.31
N TRP A 543 -32.97 9.80 -14.88
CA TRP A 543 -32.95 8.34 -14.78
C TRP A 543 -33.38 7.59 -16.04
N GLU A 544 -33.92 8.25 -17.08
CA GLU A 544 -34.49 7.55 -18.22
C GLU A 544 -33.45 7.18 -19.28
N ARG A 545 -33.40 5.90 -19.62
CA ARG A 545 -32.68 5.39 -20.80
C ARG A 545 -33.27 6.06 -22.04
N GLY A 546 -32.43 6.81 -22.76
CA GLY A 546 -32.81 7.41 -24.04
C GLY A 546 -32.94 6.34 -25.12
N LYS A 547 -33.34 6.74 -26.33
CA LYS A 547 -33.43 5.81 -27.46
C LYS A 547 -32.11 5.06 -27.66
N GLU A 548 -32.21 3.74 -27.72
CA GLU A 548 -31.11 2.86 -28.07
C GLU A 548 -30.82 2.92 -29.58
N PHE A 549 -29.55 2.84 -29.96
CA PHE A 549 -29.15 2.76 -31.36
C PHE A 549 -28.03 1.73 -31.56
N GLY A 550 -28.04 1.02 -32.69
CA GLY A 550 -26.92 0.19 -33.11
C GLY A 550 -25.64 1.01 -33.29
N VAL A 551 -24.47 0.38 -33.10
CA VAL A 551 -23.13 1.03 -33.01
C VAL A 551 -22.72 1.96 -34.15
N ASN A 552 -23.35 1.88 -35.33
CA ASN A 552 -23.09 2.79 -36.45
C ASN A 552 -24.40 3.39 -37.02
N PRO A 553 -25.02 4.37 -36.36
CA PRO A 553 -26.20 5.06 -36.85
C PRO A 553 -25.80 6.37 -37.54
N ASN A 554 -26.29 6.60 -38.75
CA ASN A 554 -26.15 7.90 -39.41
C ASN A 554 -27.32 8.80 -38.99
N HIS A 555 -27.25 9.38 -37.78
CA HIS A 555 -28.38 10.07 -37.14
C HIS A 555 -28.03 11.45 -36.57
N ALA A 556 -28.70 12.49 -37.08
CA ALA A 556 -28.43 13.91 -36.80
C ALA A 556 -28.89 14.44 -35.43
N SER A 557 -29.18 13.56 -34.47
CA SER A 557 -29.54 13.92 -33.09
C SER A 557 -28.94 12.97 -32.05
N ILE A 558 -27.76 12.44 -32.39
CA ILE A 558 -26.85 11.73 -31.47
C ILE A 558 -25.47 12.36 -31.65
N GLY A 559 -24.96 12.93 -30.56
CA GLY A 559 -23.58 13.38 -30.38
C GLY A 559 -22.93 12.62 -29.21
N PHE A 560 -21.99 13.24 -28.53
CA PHE A 560 -21.35 12.70 -27.32
C PHE A 560 -20.66 13.80 -26.53
N ARG A 561 -20.46 13.56 -25.24
CA ARG A 561 -19.49 14.31 -24.42
C ARG A 561 -18.38 13.37 -23.93
N ILE A 562 -17.30 13.92 -23.37
CA ILE A 562 -16.18 13.11 -22.88
C ILE A 562 -15.98 13.28 -21.37
N VAL A 563 -15.45 12.22 -20.77
CA VAL A 563 -14.90 12.25 -19.41
C VAL A 563 -13.46 11.72 -19.43
N ARG A 564 -12.70 11.98 -18.36
CA ARG A 564 -11.49 11.22 -18.03
C ARG A 564 -11.38 11.05 -16.52
N ASN A 565 -10.68 10.02 -16.08
CA ASN A 565 -10.30 9.89 -14.68
C ASN A 565 -9.31 11.02 -14.31
N LYS A 566 -9.36 11.47 -13.05
CA LYS A 566 -8.42 12.47 -12.50
C LYS A 566 -6.99 11.96 -12.49
#